data_AF-A0A923UJ09-F1
#
_entry.id   AF-A0A923UJ09-F1
#
_cell.length_a   1.000
_cell.length_b   1.000
_cell.length_c   1.000
_cell.angle_alpha   90.00
_cell.angle_beta   90.00
_cell.angle_gamma   90.00
#
_symmetry.space_group_name_H-M   'P 1'
#
loop_
_entity.id
_entity.type
_entity.pdbx_description
1 polymer ?
#
loop_
_entity_poly.entity_id
_entity_poly.type
_entity_poly.pdbx_seq_one_letter_code
_entity_poly.pdbx_strand_id
1 'polypeptide(L)'
;VLVTAIQAKGTVLIHQKMFESRLFFVDKLIEMGAQIILCDPHRATVVGLNREQQLRGIRMTSPDIRAGVSLLIAAMGAKGTSIIENIEQIDRGYQNIDIRLNAIGAEIVRL
;
A
#
# COMPACT_ATOMS: atom_id res chain seq x y z
N VAL A 1 6.20 5.92 -2.87
CA VAL A 1 6.55 6.95 -1.86
C VAL A 1 5.82 6.72 -0.55
N LEU A 2 4.47 6.79 -0.51
CA LEU A 2 3.67 6.56 0.72
C LEU A 2 4.07 5.27 1.48
N VAL A 3 4.05 4.13 0.80
CA VAL A 3 4.38 2.81 1.39
C VAL A 3 5.82 2.73 1.90
N THR A 4 6.74 3.44 1.24
CA THR A 4 8.12 3.51 1.71
C THR A 4 8.24 4.42 2.93
N ALA A 5 7.52 5.54 2.94
CA ALA A 5 7.55 6.53 4.01
C ALA A 5 7.02 5.98 5.34
N ILE A 6 5.97 5.15 5.32
CA ILE A 6 5.44 4.52 6.55
C ILE A 6 6.47 3.60 7.24
N GLN A 7 7.44 3.08 6.48
CA GLN A 7 8.52 2.21 6.98
C GLN A 7 9.79 3.00 7.39
N ALA A 8 9.90 4.27 7.00
CA ALA A 8 11.08 5.10 7.27
C ALA A 8 11.06 5.67 8.71
N LYS A 9 12.13 6.36 9.11
CA LYS A 9 12.17 7.12 10.37
C LYS A 9 11.86 8.59 10.10
N GLY A 10 10.88 9.14 10.80
CA GLY A 10 10.52 10.57 10.77
C GLY A 10 9.22 10.85 10.02
N THR A 11 8.91 12.13 9.82
CA THR A 11 7.62 12.58 9.28
C THR A 11 7.80 13.22 7.91
N VAL A 12 6.90 12.93 6.98
CA VAL A 12 6.86 13.56 5.65
C VAL A 12 5.45 13.99 5.28
N LEU A 13 5.34 15.18 4.70
CA LEU A 13 4.10 15.65 4.07
C LEU A 13 4.13 15.31 2.58
N ILE A 14 3.11 14.59 2.12
CA ILE A 14 2.94 14.24 0.71
C ILE A 14 1.78 15.08 0.16
N HIS A 15 2.06 15.83 -0.91
CA HIS A 15 1.08 16.66 -1.60
C HIS A 15 0.87 16.16 -3.04
N GLN A 16 -0.37 15.81 -3.36
CA GLN A 16 -0.82 15.34 -4.66
C GLN A 16 -1.79 16.35 -5.28
N LYS A 17 -1.26 17.29 -6.06
CA LYS A 17 -2.04 18.41 -6.65
C LYS A 17 -3.04 17.98 -7.73
N MET A 18 -2.73 16.92 -8.50
CA MET A 18 -3.40 16.69 -9.78
C MET A 18 -4.74 15.95 -9.67
N PHE A 19 -4.91 15.12 -8.64
CA PHE A 19 -6.10 14.26 -8.50
C PHE A 19 -6.52 14.16 -7.04
N GLU A 20 -7.77 14.53 -6.77
CA GLU A 20 -8.37 14.55 -5.42
C GLU A 20 -8.52 13.15 -4.80
N SER A 21 -8.82 12.13 -5.59
CA SER A 21 -9.11 10.78 -5.06
C SER A 21 -7.87 9.89 -4.91
N ARG A 22 -6.68 10.36 -5.30
CA ARG A 22 -5.49 9.51 -5.40
C ARG A 22 -4.89 9.14 -4.04
N LEU A 23 -5.29 9.81 -2.96
CA LEU A 23 -4.83 9.49 -1.61
C LEU A 23 -5.79 8.57 -0.85
N PHE A 24 -6.96 8.22 -1.37
CA PHE A 24 -7.97 7.46 -0.61
C PHE A 24 -7.54 6.02 -0.25
N PHE A 25 -6.60 5.43 -1.00
CA PHE A 25 -6.06 4.11 -0.65
C PHE A 25 -5.27 4.11 0.68
N VAL A 26 -4.91 5.28 1.20
CA VAL A 26 -4.26 5.46 2.51
C VAL A 26 -5.09 4.87 3.64
N ASP A 27 -6.42 4.86 3.54
CA ASP A 27 -7.30 4.29 4.57
C ASP A 27 -6.97 2.82 4.84
N LYS A 28 -6.61 2.05 3.80
CA LYS A 28 -6.18 0.66 3.94
C LYS A 28 -4.81 0.54 4.60
N LEU A 29 -3.89 1.47 4.36
CA LEU A 29 -2.61 1.50 5.07
C LEU A 29 -2.81 1.83 6.56
N ILE A 30 -3.72 2.75 6.89
CA ILE A 30 -4.09 3.06 8.28
C ILE A 30 -4.71 1.82 8.94
N GLU A 31 -5.61 1.13 8.24
CA GLU A 31 -6.19 -0.13 8.72
C GLU A 31 -5.09 -1.19 8.98
N MET A 32 -4.07 -1.28 8.12
CA MET A 32 -2.89 -2.13 8.33
C MET A 32 -1.99 -1.68 9.49
N GLY A 33 -2.26 -0.54 10.15
CA GLY A 33 -1.51 -0.03 11.30
C GLY A 33 -0.46 1.03 10.97
N ALA A 34 -0.46 1.58 9.75
CA ALA A 34 0.38 2.73 9.43
C ALA A 34 -0.11 4.01 10.11
N GLN A 35 0.81 4.89 10.51
CA GLN A 35 0.47 6.21 11.04
C GLN A 35 0.44 7.24 9.91
N ILE A 36 -0.77 7.51 9.42
CA ILE A 36 -1.00 8.51 8.36
C ILE A 36 -2.16 9.40 8.78
N ILE A 37 -1.99 10.71 8.60
CA ILE A 37 -3.00 11.72 8.82
C ILE A 37 -3.35 12.31 7.46
N LEU A 38 -4.56 12.03 6.97
CA LEU A 38 -5.08 12.68 5.77
C LEU A 38 -5.53 14.10 6.16
N CYS A 39 -4.82 15.11 5.68
CA CYS A 39 -5.10 16.51 6.01
C CYS A 39 -6.25 17.07 5.17
N ASP A 40 -6.32 16.65 3.90
CA ASP A 40 -7.36 16.97 2.91
C ASP A 40 -7.21 16.03 1.70
N PRO A 41 -8.07 16.10 0.66
CA PRO A 41 -7.99 15.18 -0.49
C PRO A 41 -6.64 15.17 -1.22
N HIS A 42 -5.85 16.23 -1.12
CA HIS A 42 -4.57 16.37 -1.79
C HIS A 42 -3.36 16.17 -0.88
N ARG A 43 -3.51 16.22 0.45
CA ARG A 43 -2.38 16.18 1.38
C ARG A 43 -2.51 15.09 2.43
N ALA A 44 -1.46 14.30 2.58
CA ALA A 44 -1.32 13.30 3.64
C ALA A 44 0.01 13.48 4.37
N THR A 45 -0.03 13.57 5.70
CA THR A 45 1.15 13.53 6.56
C THR A 45 1.40 12.09 6.97
N VAL A 46 2.57 11.56 6.66
CA VAL A 46 2.99 10.20 7.00
C VAL A 46 3.99 10.27 8.14
N VAL A 47 3.70 9.57 9.22
CA VAL A 47 4.64 9.36 10.32
C VAL A 47 5.27 7.98 10.12
N GLY A 48 6.54 7.96 9.75
CA GLY A 48 7.30 6.75 9.55
C GLY A 48 7.66 6.10 10.89
N LEU A 49 7.31 4.82 11.01
CA LEU A 49 7.43 4.05 12.26
C LEU A 49 8.80 3.38 12.44
N ASN A 50 9.77 3.67 11.57
CA ASN A 50 11.13 3.12 11.63
C ASN A 50 11.17 1.57 11.76
N ARG A 51 10.17 0.88 11.20
CA ARG A 51 9.96 -0.58 11.34
C ARG A 51 9.79 -1.07 12.79
N GLU A 52 9.60 -0.18 13.76
CA GLU A 52 9.36 -0.53 15.17
C GLU A 52 7.99 -1.19 15.36
N GLN A 53 7.04 -0.83 14.48
CA GLN A 53 5.73 -1.46 14.41
C GLN A 53 5.55 -2.10 13.02
N GLN A 54 5.24 -3.40 13.02
CA GLN A 54 4.91 -4.11 11.79
C GLN A 54 3.48 -3.82 11.37
N LEU A 55 3.26 -3.73 10.06
CA LEU A 55 1.92 -3.71 9.49
C LEU A 55 1.24 -5.06 9.76
N ARG A 56 -0.09 -5.08 9.82
CA ARG A 56 -0.89 -6.32 9.90
C ARG A 56 -1.54 -6.63 8.56
N GLY A 57 -1.62 -7.92 8.24
CA GLY A 57 -2.37 -8.38 7.09
C GLY A 57 -3.87 -8.11 7.26
N ILE A 58 -4.52 -7.66 6.19
CA ILE A 58 -5.96 -7.39 6.16
C ILE A 58 -6.55 -7.85 4.83
N ARG A 59 -7.89 -7.90 4.75
CA ARG A 59 -8.61 -8.06 3.49
C ARG A 59 -8.91 -6.67 2.90
N MET A 60 -8.58 -6.48 1.63
CA MET A 60 -8.73 -5.20 0.95
C MET A 60 -9.06 -5.41 -0.53
N THR A 61 -9.62 -4.39 -1.17
CA THR A 61 -9.91 -4.40 -2.60
C THR A 61 -9.01 -3.39 -3.30
N SER A 62 -8.40 -3.78 -4.41
CA SER A 62 -7.59 -2.88 -5.23
C SER A 62 -8.49 -1.82 -5.90
N PRO A 63 -8.32 -0.51 -5.62
CA PRO A 63 -9.20 0.51 -6.16
C PRO A 63 -8.77 0.96 -7.57
N ASP A 64 -7.47 0.88 -7.88
CA ASP A 64 -6.90 1.21 -9.18
C ASP A 64 -5.53 0.54 -9.37
N ILE A 65 -4.95 0.71 -10.56
CA ILE A 65 -3.67 0.11 -10.96
C ILE A 65 -2.53 0.42 -9.95
N ARG A 66 -2.34 1.70 -9.57
CA ARG A 66 -1.17 2.13 -8.77
C ARG A 66 -1.41 1.97 -7.28
N ALA A 67 -2.62 2.25 -6.82
CA ALA A 67 -3.02 1.98 -5.45
C ALA A 67 -2.95 0.49 -5.14
N GLY A 68 -3.43 -0.36 -6.05
CA GLY A 68 -3.35 -1.82 -5.94
C GLY A 68 -1.92 -2.32 -5.73
N VAL A 69 -0.97 -1.91 -6.58
CA VAL A 69 0.44 -2.30 -6.39
C VAL A 69 1.04 -1.74 -5.10
N SER A 70 0.64 -0.53 -4.71
CA SER A 70 1.08 0.06 -3.44
C SER A 70 0.63 -0.80 -2.24
N LEU A 71 -0.63 -1.24 -2.27
CA LEU A 71 -1.21 -2.13 -1.26
C LEU A 71 -0.56 -3.52 -1.28
N LEU A 72 -0.25 -4.07 -2.46
CA LEU A 72 0.50 -5.31 -2.60
C LEU A 72 1.89 -5.22 -1.94
N ILE A 73 2.61 -4.14 -2.18
CA ILE A 73 3.93 -3.92 -1.56
C ILE A 73 3.80 -3.77 -0.04
N ALA A 74 2.78 -3.06 0.45
CA ALA A 74 2.52 -2.96 1.88
C ALA A 74 2.20 -4.32 2.51
N ALA A 75 1.38 -5.13 1.82
CA ALA A 75 0.99 -6.47 2.25
C ALA A 75 2.18 -7.43 2.35
N MET A 76 3.14 -7.36 1.41
CA MET A 76 4.36 -8.17 1.49
C MET A 76 5.23 -7.83 2.72
N GLY A 77 5.13 -6.60 3.24
CA GLY A 77 5.82 -6.18 4.47
C GLY A 77 5.00 -6.36 5.76
N ALA A 78 3.78 -6.90 5.65
CA ALA A 78 2.88 -7.04 6.79
C ALA A 78 3.00 -8.41 7.46
N LYS A 79 2.70 -8.45 8.76
CA LYS A 79 2.61 -9.68 9.54
C LYS A 79 1.24 -10.34 9.32
N GLY A 80 1.26 -11.63 9.00
CA GLY A 80 0.06 -12.42 8.71
C GLY A 80 -0.29 -12.43 7.23
N THR A 81 -1.49 -12.91 6.91
CA THR A 81 -1.96 -13.04 5.52
C THR A 81 -2.81 -11.84 5.13
N SER A 82 -2.47 -11.20 4.01
CA SER A 82 -3.33 -10.20 3.37
C SER A 82 -4.07 -10.81 2.19
N ILE A 83 -5.32 -10.40 1.99
CA ILE A 83 -6.13 -10.82 0.83
C ILE A 83 -6.45 -9.57 0.02
N ILE A 84 -6.04 -9.55 -1.24
CA ILE A 84 -6.28 -8.43 -2.16
C ILE A 84 -7.26 -8.88 -3.24
N GLU A 85 -8.43 -8.25 -3.27
CA GLU A 85 -9.47 -8.48 -4.26
C GLU A 85 -9.36 -7.49 -5.44
N ASN A 86 -10.10 -7.75 -6.52
CA ASN A 86 -10.12 -6.91 -7.72
C ASN A 86 -8.73 -6.78 -8.38
N ILE A 87 -8.01 -7.90 -8.46
CA ILE A 87 -6.62 -7.97 -8.97
C ILE A 87 -6.50 -7.54 -10.44
N GLU A 88 -7.58 -7.68 -11.21
CA GLU A 88 -7.71 -7.21 -12.59
C GLU A 88 -7.29 -5.74 -12.77
N GLN A 89 -7.47 -4.89 -11.75
CA GLN A 89 -6.99 -3.50 -11.80
C GLN A 89 -5.46 -3.42 -11.86
N ILE A 90 -4.75 -4.27 -11.13
CA ILE A 90 -3.29 -4.32 -11.13
C ILE A 90 -2.79 -4.85 -12.47
N ASP A 91 -3.42 -5.91 -12.98
CA ASP A 91 -3.02 -6.58 -14.23
C ASP A 91 -3.06 -5.66 -15.45
N ARG A 92 -3.95 -4.66 -15.46
CA ARG A 92 -4.01 -3.61 -16.49
C ARG A 92 -2.71 -2.81 -16.66
N GLY A 93 -1.85 -2.76 -15.65
CA GLY A 93 -0.57 -2.04 -15.70
C GLY A 93 0.65 -2.87 -15.38
N TYR A 94 0.49 -4.09 -14.85
CA TYR A 94 1.59 -4.94 -14.40
C TYR A 94 1.39 -6.38 -14.85
N GLN A 95 2.12 -6.77 -15.89
CA GLN A 95 2.08 -8.13 -16.42
C GLN A 95 2.74 -9.13 -15.46
N ASN A 96 2.02 -10.22 -15.17
CA ASN A 96 2.49 -11.38 -14.41
C ASN A 96 3.21 -11.00 -13.10
N ILE A 97 2.66 -10.02 -12.37
CA ILE A 97 3.33 -9.42 -11.21
C ILE A 97 3.61 -10.42 -10.09
N ASP A 98 2.67 -11.33 -9.83
CA ASP A 98 2.78 -12.44 -8.89
C ASP A 98 3.93 -13.38 -9.25
N ILE A 99 4.03 -13.83 -10.51
CA ILE A 99 5.13 -14.71 -10.96
C ILE A 99 6.47 -14.01 -10.73
N ARG A 100 6.57 -12.74 -11.13
CA ARG A 100 7.81 -11.96 -11.04
C ARG A 100 8.22 -11.69 -9.60
N LEU A 101 7.27 -11.40 -8.71
CA LEU A 101 7.52 -11.17 -7.30
C LEU A 101 7.84 -12.48 -6.56
N ASN A 102 7.14 -13.57 -6.87
CA ASN A 102 7.45 -14.88 -6.30
C ASN A 102 8.84 -15.37 -6.72
N ALA A 103 9.27 -15.08 -7.95
CA ALA A 103 10.62 -15.39 -8.42
C ALA A 103 11.74 -14.69 -7.62
N ILE A 104 11.42 -13.63 -6.87
CA ILE A 104 12.36 -12.92 -5.99
C ILE A 104 12.06 -13.16 -4.49
N GLY A 105 11.25 -14.15 -4.16
CA GLY A 105 11.02 -14.59 -2.78
C GLY A 105 9.74 -14.06 -2.11
N ALA A 106 8.79 -13.49 -2.88
CA ALA A 106 7.46 -13.25 -2.34
C ALA A 106 6.65 -14.55 -2.20
N GLU A 107 5.65 -14.54 -1.33
CA GLU A 107 4.68 -15.64 -1.14
C GLU A 107 3.28 -15.16 -1.55
N ILE A 108 3.02 -15.13 -2.86
CA ILE A 108 1.74 -14.69 -3.43
C ILE A 108 1.04 -15.88 -4.09
N VAL A 109 -0.23 -16.08 -3.75
CA VAL A 109 -1.10 -17.08 -4.38
C VAL A 109 -2.28 -16.36 -5.02
N ARG A 110 -2.55 -16.68 -6.29
CA ARG A 110 -3.78 -16.25 -6.99
C ARG A 110 -4.82 -17.37 -6.89
N LEU A 111 -6.06 -16.99 -6.60
CA LEU A 111 -7.22 -17.88 -6.49
C LEU A 111 -8.20 -17.63 -7.63
#